data_AF-A0A947EEA8-F1
#
_entry.id   AF-A0A947EEA8-F1
#
_cell.length_a   1.000
_cell.length_b   1.000
_cell.length_c   1.000
_cell.angle_alpha   90.00
_cell.angle_beta   90.00
_cell.angle_gamma   90.00
#
_symmetry.space_group_name_H-M   'P 1'
#
loop_
_entity.id
_entity.type
_entity.pdbx_description
1 polymer ?
#
loop_
_entity_poly.entity_id
_entity_poly.type
_entity_poly.pdbx_seq_one_letter_code
_entity_poly.pdbx_strand_id
1 'polypeptide(L)'
;MVLSDRGRRIVESPPMPEYAQVHRTRALNPFHPEHNPDGYISLCVAENKLIAPLVAERMTAVRDMPLDLMGYQPMTGSTELRVALARFMERSLVGRPVDPEELAVLAGAGSVLEIVFAAICDPGDGVLVPTPSYAGFWADLETRDEVSIVPVHCASDTGFRLTTELLDAALAGAGRPVKALLFTSPNNPLGWTYTADEISEIVAWAKTKDIHLVMDEIYALSVFGEV
;
A
#
# COMPACT_ATOMS: atom_id res chain seq x y z
N MET A 1 -24.15 -18.75 -13.28
CA MET A 1 -24.19 -17.64 -12.30
C MET A 1 -24.07 -16.34 -13.07
N VAL A 2 -24.94 -15.36 -12.85
CA VAL A 2 -24.90 -14.07 -13.57
C VAL A 2 -23.98 -13.13 -12.80
N LEU A 3 -22.80 -12.82 -13.35
CA LEU A 3 -21.88 -11.82 -12.79
C LEU A 3 -22.33 -10.40 -13.19
N SER A 4 -21.97 -9.40 -12.38
CA SER A 4 -22.03 -7.99 -12.80
C SER A 4 -21.01 -7.73 -13.94
N ASP A 5 -21.15 -6.61 -14.66
CA ASP A 5 -20.17 -6.23 -15.69
C ASP A 5 -18.76 -6.14 -15.14
N ARG A 6 -18.60 -5.51 -13.98
CA ARG A 6 -17.33 -5.47 -13.24
C ARG A 6 -16.81 -6.87 -12.91
N GLY A 7 -17.68 -7.75 -12.41
CA GLY A 7 -17.31 -9.14 -12.13
C GLY A 7 -16.86 -9.90 -13.37
N ARG A 8 -17.53 -9.70 -14.51
CA ARG A 8 -17.12 -10.27 -15.81
C ARG A 8 -15.75 -9.75 -16.23
N ARG A 9 -15.54 -8.42 -16.21
CA ARG A 9 -14.25 -7.79 -16.57
C ARG A 9 -13.09 -8.33 -15.74
N ILE A 10 -13.25 -8.50 -14.43
CA ILE A 10 -12.20 -9.03 -13.54
C ILE A 10 -11.85 -10.48 -13.90
N VAL A 11 -12.84 -11.30 -14.25
CA VAL A 11 -12.62 -12.70 -14.64
C VAL A 11 -11.93 -12.79 -16.01
N GLU A 12 -12.34 -11.96 -16.96
CA GLU A 12 -11.81 -11.95 -18.33
C GLU A 12 -10.42 -11.31 -18.42
N SER A 13 -10.16 -10.28 -17.60
CA SER A 13 -8.92 -9.53 -17.56
C SER A 13 -8.53 -9.19 -16.12
N PRO A 14 -7.93 -10.15 -15.38
CA PRO A 14 -7.53 -9.92 -14.00
C PRO A 14 -6.54 -8.75 -13.91
N PRO A 15 -6.71 -7.81 -12.96
CA PRO A 15 -5.84 -6.62 -12.83
C PRO A 15 -4.45 -6.94 -12.28
N MET A 16 -4.06 -8.22 -12.25
CA MET A 16 -2.78 -8.68 -11.71
C MET A 16 -1.75 -8.78 -12.84
N PRO A 17 -0.50 -8.33 -12.60
CA PRO A 17 0.56 -8.41 -13.59
C PRO A 17 0.90 -9.86 -13.95
N GLU A 18 1.41 -10.08 -15.16
CA GLU A 18 1.75 -11.40 -15.69
C GLU A 18 2.67 -12.20 -14.76
N TYR A 19 3.67 -11.54 -14.16
CA TYR A 19 4.60 -12.19 -13.23
C TYR A 19 3.89 -12.79 -12.00
N ALA A 20 2.77 -12.20 -11.55
CA ALA A 20 1.99 -12.73 -10.42
C ALA A 20 1.22 -14.00 -10.82
N GLN A 21 0.83 -14.13 -12.10
CA GLN A 21 0.24 -15.35 -12.62
C GLN A 21 1.29 -16.46 -12.74
N VAL A 22 2.47 -16.13 -13.28
CA VAL A 22 3.61 -17.06 -13.36
C VAL A 22 4.00 -17.56 -11.97
N HIS A 23 4.09 -16.65 -10.99
CA HIS A 23 4.36 -17.00 -9.60
C HIS A 23 3.33 -17.99 -9.04
N ARG A 24 2.02 -17.69 -9.17
CA ARG A 24 0.94 -18.57 -8.68
C ARG A 24 1.01 -19.97 -9.28
N THR A 25 1.26 -20.08 -10.57
CA THR A 25 1.40 -21.38 -11.25
C THR A 25 2.62 -22.15 -10.75
N ARG A 26 3.78 -21.49 -10.65
CA ARG A 26 5.02 -22.15 -10.20
C ARG A 26 5.01 -22.51 -8.71
N ALA A 27 4.29 -21.74 -7.89
CA ALA A 27 4.12 -21.99 -6.46
C ALA A 27 3.41 -23.32 -6.15
N LEU A 28 2.73 -23.94 -7.12
CA LEU A 28 2.17 -25.28 -7.00
C LEU A 28 3.24 -26.39 -6.92
N ASN A 29 4.49 -26.10 -7.28
CA ASN A 29 5.62 -27.02 -7.18
C ASN A 29 6.72 -26.39 -6.29
N PRO A 30 6.52 -26.23 -4.97
CA PRO A 30 7.43 -25.48 -4.12
C PRO A 30 8.74 -26.24 -3.89
N PHE A 31 9.86 -25.51 -3.85
CA PHE A 31 11.14 -26.05 -3.44
C PHE A 31 11.09 -26.67 -2.04
N HIS A 32 11.70 -27.85 -1.88
CA HIS A 32 11.99 -28.45 -0.57
C HIS A 32 13.39 -29.08 -0.63
N PRO A 33 14.31 -28.76 0.30
CA PRO A 33 15.72 -29.18 0.20
C PRO A 33 15.91 -30.70 0.12
N GLU A 34 15.03 -31.48 0.75
CA GLU A 34 15.14 -32.96 0.79
C GLU A 34 14.12 -33.69 -0.10
N HIS A 35 12.98 -33.06 -0.41
CA HIS A 35 11.81 -33.75 -0.98
C HIS A 35 11.45 -33.22 -2.37
N ASN A 36 11.94 -32.03 -2.73
CA ASN A 36 11.71 -31.40 -4.02
C ASN A 36 12.81 -30.36 -4.32
N PRO A 37 14.08 -30.78 -4.47
CA PRO A 37 15.20 -29.86 -4.64
C PRO A 37 15.14 -29.08 -5.96
N ASP A 38 14.40 -29.57 -6.96
CA ASP A 38 14.15 -28.90 -8.25
C ASP A 38 12.88 -28.05 -8.25
N GLY A 39 12.22 -27.91 -7.09
CA GLY A 39 11.02 -27.11 -6.95
C GLY A 39 11.29 -25.61 -7.08
N TYR A 40 10.22 -24.84 -7.29
CA TYR A 40 10.26 -23.40 -7.44
C TYR A 40 10.58 -22.70 -6.12
N ILE A 41 11.63 -21.88 -6.14
CA ILE A 41 11.98 -20.96 -5.05
C ILE A 41 11.28 -19.62 -5.32
N SER A 42 10.38 -19.22 -4.43
CA SER A 42 9.72 -17.92 -4.51
C SER A 42 10.63 -16.81 -4.00
N LEU A 43 10.97 -15.86 -4.87
CA LEU A 43 11.78 -14.67 -4.56
C LEU A 43 11.06 -13.36 -4.93
N CYS A 44 9.75 -13.43 -5.19
CA CYS A 44 8.94 -12.30 -5.69
C CYS A 44 7.77 -11.92 -4.79
N VAL A 45 7.68 -12.53 -3.60
CA VAL A 45 6.66 -12.20 -2.59
C VAL A 45 7.35 -11.42 -1.49
N ALA A 46 6.90 -10.18 -1.28
CA ALA A 46 7.37 -9.32 -0.20
C ALA A 46 6.73 -9.76 1.12
N GLU A 47 7.32 -10.76 1.77
CA GLU A 47 6.85 -11.34 3.03
C GLU A 47 8.01 -11.42 4.03
N ASN A 48 7.84 -10.81 5.20
CA ASN A 48 8.83 -10.88 6.27
C ASN A 48 8.58 -12.09 7.19
N LYS A 49 9.20 -13.22 6.85
CA LYS A 49 9.15 -14.45 7.67
C LYS A 49 10.10 -14.44 8.87
N LEU A 50 11.02 -13.48 8.94
CA LEU A 50 12.07 -13.44 9.98
C LEU A 50 11.48 -13.20 11.37
N ILE A 51 10.34 -12.51 11.46
CA ILE A 51 9.66 -12.21 12.72
C ILE A 51 8.63 -13.28 13.13
N ALA A 52 8.42 -14.32 12.32
CA ALA A 52 7.37 -15.31 12.57
C ALA A 52 7.46 -15.97 13.96
N PRO A 53 8.65 -16.33 14.51
CA PRO A 53 8.74 -16.87 15.87
C PRO A 53 8.26 -15.88 16.95
N LEU A 54 8.61 -14.60 16.82
CA LEU A 54 8.19 -13.54 17.76
C LEU A 54 6.67 -13.34 17.73
N VAL A 55 6.09 -13.33 16.53
CA VAL A 55 4.63 -13.23 16.35
C VAL A 55 3.93 -14.46 16.93
N ALA A 56 4.44 -15.67 16.66
CA ALA A 56 3.85 -16.92 17.16
C ALA A 56 3.86 -16.99 18.70
N GLU A 57 4.96 -16.57 19.33
CA GLU A 57 5.05 -16.44 20.79
C GLU A 57 3.98 -15.48 21.32
N ARG A 58 3.88 -14.28 20.71
CA ARG A 58 2.93 -13.26 21.15
C ARG A 58 1.47 -13.70 20.96
N MET A 59 1.13 -14.32 19.83
CA MET A 59 -0.21 -14.84 19.58
C MET A 59 -0.58 -15.95 20.58
N THR A 60 0.38 -16.79 20.97
CA THR A 60 0.16 -17.85 21.95
C THR A 60 -0.13 -17.30 23.35
N ALA A 61 0.39 -16.12 23.69
CA ALA A 61 0.16 -15.47 24.97
C ALA A 61 -1.24 -14.83 25.12
N VAL A 62 -2.01 -14.68 24.03
CA VAL A 62 -3.34 -14.01 24.02
C VAL A 62 -4.47 -15.03 23.81
N ARG A 63 -4.32 -16.25 24.33
CA ARG A 63 -5.32 -17.33 24.14
C ARG A 63 -6.64 -17.07 24.88
N ASP A 64 -6.59 -16.43 26.04
CA ASP A 64 -7.76 -16.16 26.87
C ASP A 64 -8.36 -14.80 26.49
N MET A 65 -9.21 -14.81 25.46
CA MET A 65 -9.89 -13.60 24.98
C MET A 65 -11.08 -13.25 25.89
N PRO A 66 -11.14 -12.03 26.45
CA PRO A 66 -12.31 -11.55 27.18
C PRO A 66 -13.59 -11.61 26.32
N LEU A 67 -14.69 -12.13 26.88
CA LEU A 67 -15.94 -12.36 26.14
C LEU A 67 -16.62 -11.07 25.67
N ASP A 68 -16.39 -9.96 26.36
CA ASP A 68 -16.88 -8.63 26.00
C ASP A 68 -16.26 -8.12 24.68
N LEU A 69 -15.08 -8.60 24.31
CA LEU A 69 -14.48 -8.31 23.00
C LEU A 69 -15.18 -9.03 21.82
N MET A 70 -16.05 -10.00 22.09
CA MET A 70 -16.82 -10.70 21.05
C MET A 70 -18.05 -9.90 20.57
N GLY A 71 -18.28 -8.71 21.13
CA GLY A 71 -19.36 -7.80 20.73
C GLY A 71 -18.98 -6.80 19.64
N TYR A 72 -19.94 -5.94 19.27
CA TYR A 72 -19.68 -4.82 18.38
C TYR A 72 -18.70 -3.82 19.00
N GLN A 73 -17.72 -3.42 18.19
CA GLN A 73 -16.74 -2.38 18.50
C GLN A 73 -17.00 -1.16 17.60
N PRO A 74 -16.40 0.02 17.89
CA PRO A 74 -16.47 1.17 16.99
C PRO A 74 -16.05 0.81 15.57
N MET A 75 -16.70 1.43 14.57
CA MET A 75 -16.44 1.16 13.15
C MET A 75 -15.01 1.53 12.71
N THR A 76 -14.33 2.40 13.46
CA THR A 76 -12.93 2.80 13.25
C THR A 76 -11.93 1.89 13.96
N GLY A 77 -12.39 0.86 14.68
CA GLY A 77 -11.58 0.01 15.55
C GLY A 77 -11.72 0.36 17.03
N SER A 78 -11.45 -0.62 17.90
CA SER A 78 -11.57 -0.42 19.35
C SER A 78 -10.67 0.72 19.84
N THR A 79 -11.16 1.45 20.83
CA THR A 79 -10.43 2.60 21.40
C THR A 79 -9.07 2.16 21.95
N GLU A 80 -9.01 1.00 22.60
CA GLU A 80 -7.78 0.44 23.15
C GLU A 80 -6.74 0.16 22.06
N LEU A 81 -7.19 -0.38 20.91
CA LEU A 81 -6.31 -0.63 19.77
C LEU A 81 -5.80 0.68 19.16
N ARG A 82 -6.68 1.66 18.94
CA ARG A 82 -6.28 2.97 18.39
C ARG A 82 -5.32 3.70 19.31
N VAL A 83 -5.53 3.67 20.62
CA VAL A 83 -4.59 4.24 21.61
C VAL A 83 -3.25 3.50 21.59
N ALA A 84 -3.25 2.17 21.52
CA ALA A 84 -2.02 1.38 21.44
C ALA A 84 -1.25 1.67 20.13
N LEU A 85 -1.98 1.80 19.01
CA LEU A 85 -1.43 2.12 17.70
C LEU A 85 -0.84 3.53 17.68
N ALA A 86 -1.55 4.54 18.17
CA ALA A 86 -1.05 5.92 18.27
C ALA A 86 0.27 5.98 19.05
N ARG A 87 0.33 5.32 20.20
CA ARG A 87 1.56 5.22 21.00
C ARG A 87 2.68 4.47 20.28
N PHE A 88 2.35 3.46 19.48
CA PHE A 88 3.33 2.73 18.68
C PHE A 88 3.88 3.63 17.56
N MET A 89 3.01 4.32 16.83
CA MET A 89 3.38 5.25 15.77
C MET A 89 4.23 6.41 16.31
N GLU A 90 3.85 7.01 17.44
CA GLU A 90 4.65 8.05 18.12
C GLU A 90 6.08 7.58 18.39
N ARG A 91 6.23 6.40 18.99
CA ARG A 91 7.56 5.88 19.39
C ARG A 91 8.39 5.35 18.23
N SER A 92 7.76 4.78 17.20
CA SER A 92 8.45 3.97 16.19
C SER A 92 8.47 4.61 14.81
N LEU A 93 7.61 5.59 14.53
CA LEU A 93 7.45 6.17 13.18
C LEU A 93 7.56 7.70 13.19
N VAL A 94 6.68 8.38 13.94
CA VAL A 94 6.44 9.81 13.76
C VAL A 94 7.30 10.68 14.70
N GLY A 95 7.73 10.14 15.85
CA GLY A 95 8.51 10.88 16.85
C GLY A 95 7.76 12.02 17.54
N ARG A 96 6.43 12.07 17.40
CA ARG A 96 5.53 13.06 18.02
C ARG A 96 4.19 12.43 18.39
N PRO A 97 3.43 13.03 19.31
CA PRO A 97 2.11 12.54 19.67
C PRO A 97 1.19 12.38 18.45
N VAL A 98 0.50 11.24 18.38
CA VAL A 98 -0.53 10.93 17.39
C VAL A 98 -1.86 10.88 18.13
N ASP A 99 -2.89 11.57 17.63
CA ASP A 99 -4.23 11.51 18.21
C ASP A 99 -4.91 10.18 17.81
N PRO A 100 -5.33 9.33 18.75
CA PRO A 100 -6.07 8.11 18.44
C PRO A 100 -7.37 8.35 17.65
N GLU A 101 -7.96 9.54 17.73
CA GLU A 101 -9.16 9.92 16.96
C GLU A 101 -8.86 10.20 15.48
N GLU A 102 -7.59 10.40 15.11
CA GLU A 102 -7.14 10.51 13.72
C GLU A 102 -6.81 9.14 13.10
N LEU A 103 -7.02 8.04 13.84
CA LEU A 103 -6.71 6.67 13.38
C LEU A 103 -7.96 5.85 13.12
N ALA A 104 -7.93 5.08 12.03
CA ALA A 104 -8.91 4.05 11.72
C ALA A 104 -8.20 2.72 11.39
N VAL A 105 -8.78 1.61 11.84
CA VAL A 105 -8.26 0.26 11.59
C VAL A 105 -9.17 -0.48 10.63
N LEU A 106 -8.60 -0.94 9.51
CA LEU A 106 -9.30 -1.71 8.48
C LEU A 106 -8.55 -3.02 8.18
N ALA A 107 -9.15 -3.87 7.34
CA ALA A 107 -8.66 -5.19 6.99
C ALA A 107 -7.47 -5.17 6.01
N GLY A 108 -6.35 -4.60 6.44
CA GLY A 108 -5.11 -4.53 5.65
C GLY A 108 -5.02 -3.30 4.73
N ALA A 109 -3.83 -3.05 4.20
CA ALA A 109 -3.51 -1.83 3.46
C ALA A 109 -4.36 -1.62 2.20
N GLY A 110 -4.65 -2.69 1.44
CA GLY A 110 -5.52 -2.58 0.25
C GLY A 110 -6.92 -2.05 0.59
N SER A 111 -7.53 -2.53 1.68
CA SER A 111 -8.83 -2.00 2.15
C SER A 111 -8.74 -0.58 2.67
N VAL A 112 -7.61 -0.17 3.25
CA VAL A 112 -7.38 1.23 3.65
C VAL A 112 -7.33 2.12 2.42
N LEU A 113 -6.54 1.75 1.40
CA LEU A 113 -6.42 2.51 0.16
C LEU A 113 -7.78 2.63 -0.54
N GLU A 114 -8.49 1.53 -0.72
CA GLU A 114 -9.85 1.53 -1.30
C GLU A 114 -10.78 2.51 -0.57
N ILE A 115 -10.86 2.47 0.77
CA ILE A 115 -11.73 3.38 1.52
C ILE A 115 -11.29 4.84 1.39
N VAL A 116 -9.98 5.10 1.38
CA VAL A 116 -9.42 6.45 1.23
C VAL A 116 -9.78 7.01 -0.14
N PHE A 117 -9.56 6.25 -1.20
CA PHE A 117 -9.86 6.71 -2.57
C PHE A 117 -11.36 6.82 -2.84
N ALA A 118 -12.18 5.91 -2.32
CA ALA A 118 -13.63 6.04 -2.35
C ALA A 118 -14.14 7.31 -1.63
N ALA A 119 -13.39 7.85 -0.67
CA ALA A 119 -13.76 9.05 0.07
C ALA A 119 -13.30 10.36 -0.59
N ILE A 120 -12.22 10.34 -1.38
CA ILE A 120 -11.59 11.55 -1.95
C ILE A 120 -11.70 11.65 -3.48
N CYS A 121 -12.17 10.59 -4.16
CA CYS A 121 -12.31 10.53 -5.60
C CYS A 121 -13.73 10.13 -6.01
N ASP A 122 -14.20 10.67 -7.14
CA ASP A 122 -15.35 10.16 -7.87
C ASP A 122 -14.90 9.16 -8.96
N PRO A 123 -15.79 8.27 -9.45
CA PRO A 123 -15.49 7.41 -10.60
C PRO A 123 -14.97 8.19 -11.81
N GLY A 124 -13.81 7.80 -12.33
CA GLY A 124 -13.13 8.45 -13.45
C GLY A 124 -12.13 9.54 -13.07
N ASP A 125 -12.06 9.95 -11.79
CA ASP A 125 -11.01 10.85 -11.31
C ASP A 125 -9.63 10.20 -11.41
N GLY A 126 -8.62 11.04 -11.59
CA GLY A 126 -7.21 10.66 -11.73
C GLY A 126 -6.46 10.63 -10.40
N VAL A 127 -5.57 9.65 -10.25
CA VAL A 127 -4.59 9.58 -9.16
C VAL A 127 -3.20 9.46 -9.76
N LEU A 128 -2.31 10.41 -9.41
CA LEU A 128 -0.91 10.35 -9.83
C LEU A 128 -0.20 9.23 -9.05
N VAL A 129 0.52 8.37 -9.77
CA VAL A 129 1.32 7.29 -9.17
C VAL A 129 2.71 7.28 -9.80
N PRO A 130 3.80 7.55 -9.06
CA PRO A 130 5.17 7.40 -9.56
C PRO A 130 5.44 5.96 -9.98
N THR A 131 6.07 5.77 -11.14
CA THR A 131 6.45 4.44 -11.62
C THR A 131 7.98 4.29 -11.67
N PRO A 132 8.53 3.12 -11.28
CA PRO A 132 7.82 1.89 -10.90
C PRO A 132 7.19 1.96 -9.48
N SER A 133 6.09 1.23 -9.29
CA SER A 133 5.34 1.17 -8.03
C SER A 133 4.78 -0.23 -7.77
N TYR A 134 4.14 -0.42 -6.61
CA TYR A 134 3.40 -1.63 -6.29
C TYR A 134 2.29 -1.86 -7.32
N ALA A 135 2.42 -2.95 -8.09
CA ALA A 135 1.47 -3.29 -9.16
C ALA A 135 0.03 -3.51 -8.67
N GLY A 136 -0.16 -3.83 -7.38
CA GLY A 136 -1.50 -4.02 -6.81
C GLY A 136 -2.33 -2.74 -6.74
N PHE A 137 -1.73 -1.54 -6.81
CA PHE A 137 -2.49 -0.29 -6.81
C PHE A 137 -3.52 -0.21 -7.95
N TRP A 138 -3.23 -0.75 -9.13
CA TRP A 138 -4.21 -0.81 -10.24
C TRP A 138 -5.41 -1.68 -9.88
N ALA A 139 -5.18 -2.81 -9.20
CA ALA A 139 -6.27 -3.63 -8.72
C ALA A 139 -7.05 -2.93 -7.60
N ASP A 140 -6.36 -2.32 -6.65
CA ASP A 140 -6.95 -1.70 -5.47
C ASP A 140 -7.81 -0.48 -5.83
N LEU A 141 -7.34 0.39 -6.72
CA LEU A 141 -8.00 1.68 -7.04
C LEU A 141 -8.96 1.57 -8.24
N GLU A 142 -8.60 0.86 -9.31
CA GLU A 142 -9.39 0.91 -10.55
C GLU A 142 -10.57 -0.07 -10.52
N THR A 143 -10.45 -1.17 -9.77
CA THR A 143 -11.45 -2.26 -9.81
C THR A 143 -12.77 -1.85 -9.19
N ARG A 144 -12.75 -1.22 -8.01
CA ARG A 144 -13.96 -0.93 -7.24
C ARG A 144 -14.33 0.54 -7.25
N ASP A 145 -13.35 1.42 -7.11
CA ASP A 145 -13.58 2.87 -7.07
C ASP A 145 -13.64 3.49 -8.46
N GLU A 146 -13.25 2.73 -9.50
CA GLU A 146 -13.22 3.19 -10.91
C GLU A 146 -12.36 4.46 -11.08
N VAL A 147 -11.40 4.63 -10.18
CA VAL A 147 -10.35 5.64 -10.25
C VAL A 147 -9.39 5.30 -11.38
N SER A 148 -8.77 6.32 -11.95
CA SER A 148 -7.84 6.19 -13.06
C SER A 148 -6.42 6.49 -12.63
N ILE A 149 -5.54 5.50 -12.66
CA ILE A 149 -4.13 5.77 -12.36
C ILE A 149 -3.49 6.54 -13.52
N VAL A 150 -2.90 7.70 -13.19
CA VAL A 150 -2.10 8.53 -14.08
C VAL A 150 -0.63 8.32 -13.71
N PRO A 151 0.12 7.51 -14.48
CA PRO A 151 1.50 7.18 -14.13
C PRO A 151 2.43 8.40 -14.27
N VAL A 152 3.30 8.57 -13.28
CA VAL A 152 4.39 9.56 -13.29
C VAL A 152 5.69 8.83 -13.53
N HIS A 153 6.14 8.80 -14.78
CA HIS A 153 7.31 8.02 -15.19
C HIS A 153 8.60 8.61 -14.65
N CYS A 154 9.17 7.96 -13.62
CA CYS A 154 10.47 8.30 -13.07
C CYS A 154 11.53 7.47 -13.80
N ALA A 155 12.57 8.12 -14.32
CA ALA A 155 13.56 7.48 -15.17
C ALA A 155 14.68 6.83 -14.33
N SER A 156 15.30 5.78 -14.87
CA SER A 156 16.37 5.06 -14.17
C SER A 156 17.66 5.87 -14.05
N ASP A 157 17.92 6.80 -14.98
CA ASP A 157 19.10 7.67 -14.98
C ASP A 157 19.06 8.72 -13.85
N THR A 158 17.86 9.06 -13.36
CA THR A 158 17.65 9.86 -12.15
C THR A 158 17.46 9.00 -10.89
N GLY A 159 17.73 7.69 -10.97
CA GLY A 159 17.52 6.77 -9.85
C GLY A 159 16.05 6.60 -9.46
N PHE A 160 15.13 6.81 -10.42
CA PHE A 160 13.69 6.77 -10.23
C PHE A 160 13.15 7.80 -9.21
N ARG A 161 13.88 8.90 -8.98
CA ARG A 161 13.43 9.98 -8.09
C ARG A 161 12.24 10.73 -8.69
N LEU A 162 11.20 10.95 -7.88
CA LEU A 162 10.06 11.78 -8.22
C LEU A 162 10.44 13.26 -8.08
N THR A 163 10.04 14.08 -9.05
CA THR A 163 10.22 15.54 -8.98
C THR A 163 8.91 16.27 -9.28
N THR A 164 8.83 17.53 -8.86
CA THR A 164 7.66 18.38 -9.11
C THR A 164 7.42 18.64 -10.59
N GLU A 165 8.47 18.65 -11.41
CA GLU A 165 8.37 18.82 -12.87
C GLU A 165 7.71 17.61 -13.53
N LEU A 166 8.04 16.39 -13.05
CA LEU A 166 7.39 15.17 -13.51
C LEU A 166 5.90 15.15 -13.11
N LEU A 167 5.60 15.61 -11.89
CA LEU A 167 4.22 15.74 -11.41
C LEU A 167 3.42 16.74 -12.25
N ASP A 168 3.99 17.91 -12.54
CA ASP A 168 3.34 18.92 -13.38
C ASP A 168 3.11 18.42 -14.82
N ALA A 169 4.08 17.72 -15.41
CA ALA A 169 3.95 17.14 -16.74
C ALA A 169 2.84 16.07 -16.79
N ALA A 170 2.81 15.16 -15.80
CA ALA A 170 1.78 14.13 -15.71
C ALA A 170 0.39 14.73 -15.45
N LEU A 171 0.29 15.72 -14.56
CA LEU A 171 -0.95 16.44 -14.28
C LEU A 171 -1.49 17.13 -15.53
N ALA A 172 -0.64 17.81 -16.30
CA ALA A 172 -1.03 18.46 -17.55
C ALA A 172 -1.49 17.46 -18.62
N GLY A 173 -0.90 16.26 -18.64
CA GLY A 173 -1.23 15.18 -19.58
C GLY A 173 -2.38 14.27 -19.16
N ALA A 174 -2.93 14.40 -17.95
CA ALA A 174 -3.87 13.44 -17.35
C ALA A 174 -5.18 13.26 -18.14
N GLY A 175 -5.62 14.31 -18.83
CA GLY A 175 -6.87 14.32 -19.61
C GLY A 175 -8.15 14.13 -18.78
N ARG A 176 -8.06 14.20 -17.45
CA ARG A 176 -9.14 14.08 -16.48
C ARG A 176 -8.81 14.87 -15.20
N PRO A 177 -9.80 15.23 -14.36
CA PRO A 177 -9.52 15.83 -13.06
C PRO A 177 -8.63 14.90 -12.23
N VAL A 178 -7.59 15.44 -11.60
CA VAL A 178 -6.70 14.67 -10.71
C VAL A 178 -6.99 15.09 -9.27
N LYS A 179 -7.19 14.11 -8.39
CA LYS A 179 -7.59 14.34 -6.99
C LYS A 179 -6.49 14.05 -5.98
N ALA A 180 -5.60 13.12 -6.30
CA ALA A 180 -4.59 12.67 -5.35
C ALA A 180 -3.27 12.32 -6.02
N LEU A 181 -2.21 12.34 -5.22
CA LEU A 181 -0.92 11.70 -5.47
C LEU A 181 -0.77 10.56 -4.47
N LEU A 182 -0.54 9.34 -4.98
CA LEU A 182 -0.24 8.14 -4.21
C LEU A 182 1.21 7.73 -4.46
N PHE A 183 2.00 7.61 -3.40
CA PHE A 183 3.37 7.09 -3.49
C PHE A 183 3.74 6.30 -2.23
N THR A 184 4.71 5.39 -2.37
CA THR A 184 5.17 4.54 -1.27
C THR A 184 6.55 4.98 -0.81
N SER A 185 6.73 5.13 0.51
CA SER A 185 8.02 5.42 1.15
C SER A 185 8.12 4.69 2.48
N PRO A 186 9.10 3.77 2.69
CA PRO A 186 10.07 3.26 1.74
C PRO A 186 9.44 2.63 0.49
N ASN A 187 10.11 2.77 -0.65
CA ASN A 187 9.51 2.45 -1.95
C ASN A 187 9.45 0.94 -2.23
N ASN A 188 8.31 0.49 -2.76
CA ASN A 188 8.16 -0.80 -3.43
C ASN A 188 7.93 -0.53 -4.93
N PRO A 189 8.79 -1.02 -5.85
CA PRO A 189 9.74 -2.13 -5.67
C PRO A 189 11.20 -1.73 -5.41
N LEU A 190 11.52 -0.45 -5.28
CA LEU A 190 12.90 0.02 -5.38
C LEU A 190 13.73 -0.13 -4.10
N GLY A 191 13.09 -0.22 -2.94
CA GLY A 191 13.76 -0.47 -1.64
C GLY A 191 14.50 0.73 -1.04
N TRP A 192 14.43 1.92 -1.63
CA TRP A 192 14.99 3.16 -1.07
C TRP A 192 13.91 4.07 -0.49
N THR A 193 14.34 5.07 0.26
CA THR A 193 13.50 6.05 0.97
C THR A 193 13.67 7.45 0.40
N TYR A 194 12.56 8.19 0.32
CA TYR A 194 12.62 9.62 0.06
C TYR A 194 13.29 10.34 1.23
N THR A 195 14.06 11.37 0.91
CA THR A 195 14.64 12.27 1.91
C THR A 195 13.56 13.22 2.45
N ALA A 196 13.83 13.84 3.61
CA ALA A 196 12.93 14.82 4.19
C ALA A 196 12.69 16.03 3.27
N ASP A 197 13.71 16.43 2.50
CA ASP A 197 13.63 17.55 1.56
C ASP A 197 12.74 17.18 0.36
N GLU A 198 12.92 15.99 -0.22
CA GLU A 198 12.06 15.50 -1.30
C GLU A 198 10.60 15.39 -0.87
N ILE A 199 10.33 14.86 0.34
CA ILE A 199 8.96 14.80 0.88
C ILE A 199 8.40 16.21 1.07
N SER A 200 9.21 17.15 1.57
CA SER A 200 8.78 18.54 1.78
C SER A 200 8.42 19.23 0.47
N GLU A 201 9.18 19.00 -0.61
CA GLU A 201 8.88 19.51 -1.95
C GLU A 201 7.56 18.93 -2.49
N ILE A 202 7.35 17.62 -2.34
CA ILE A 202 6.12 16.93 -2.77
C ILE A 202 4.90 17.46 -2.00
N VAL A 203 5.01 17.61 -0.67
CA VAL A 203 3.94 18.15 0.19
C VAL A 203 3.60 19.59 -0.21
N ALA A 204 4.61 20.42 -0.45
CA ALA A 204 4.42 21.80 -0.90
C ALA A 204 3.71 21.83 -2.26
N TRP A 205 4.15 21.00 -3.21
CA TRP A 205 3.51 20.88 -4.52
C TRP A 205 2.04 20.46 -4.40
N ALA A 206 1.73 19.39 -3.67
CA ALA A 206 0.37 18.87 -3.53
C ALA A 206 -0.57 19.94 -2.95
N LYS A 207 -0.10 20.68 -1.93
CA LYS A 207 -0.82 21.80 -1.33
C LYS A 207 -1.09 22.93 -2.34
N THR A 208 -0.13 23.29 -3.18
CA THR A 208 -0.32 24.36 -4.19
C THR A 208 -1.32 23.98 -5.29
N LYS A 209 -1.48 22.68 -5.55
CA LYS A 209 -2.37 22.17 -6.60
C LYS A 209 -3.75 21.75 -6.07
N ASP A 210 -3.98 21.85 -4.76
CA ASP A 210 -5.20 21.36 -4.10
C ASP A 210 -5.43 19.85 -4.37
N ILE A 211 -4.34 19.08 -4.29
CA ILE A 211 -4.31 17.63 -4.51
C ILE A 211 -4.05 16.93 -3.17
N HIS A 212 -4.82 15.88 -2.88
CA HIS A 212 -4.59 15.04 -1.70
C HIS A 212 -3.27 14.28 -1.81
N LEU A 213 -2.54 14.18 -0.71
CA LEU A 213 -1.32 13.37 -0.64
C LEU A 213 -1.60 12.10 0.16
N VAL A 214 -1.45 10.94 -0.47
CA VAL A 214 -1.53 9.63 0.18
C VAL A 214 -0.16 8.99 0.13
N MET A 215 0.48 8.85 1.30
CA MET A 215 1.77 8.18 1.42
C MET A 215 1.56 6.80 2.02
N ASP A 216 1.86 5.76 1.24
CA ASP A 216 1.88 4.39 1.71
C ASP A 216 3.21 4.12 2.44
N GLU A 217 3.15 4.12 3.77
CA GLU A 217 4.28 3.88 4.67
C GLU A 217 4.37 2.42 5.15
N ILE A 218 3.77 1.44 4.44
CA ILE A 218 3.73 0.03 4.87
C ILE A 218 5.11 -0.58 5.19
N TYR A 219 6.18 -0.05 4.59
CA TYR A 219 7.55 -0.49 4.80
C TYR A 219 8.35 0.33 5.82
N ALA A 220 7.76 1.31 6.52
CA ALA A 220 8.51 2.28 7.33
C ALA A 220 9.39 1.66 8.43
N LEU A 221 9.02 0.50 8.97
CA LEU A 221 9.84 -0.27 9.95
C LEU A 221 10.72 -1.35 9.33
N SER A 222 10.89 -1.31 8.01
CA SER A 222 11.77 -2.22 7.24
C SER A 222 13.00 -1.50 6.69
N VAL A 223 13.35 -0.34 7.24
CA VAL A 223 14.59 0.36 6.90
C VAL A 223 15.76 -0.30 7.65
N PHE A 224 16.74 -0.79 6.91
CA PHE A 224 17.97 -1.39 7.43
C PHE A 224 19.18 -0.72 6.79
N GLY A 225 20.14 -0.25 7.61
CA GLY A 225 21.31 0.50 7.15
C GLY A 225 21.17 2.01 7.31
N GLU A 226 22.13 2.77 6.79
CA GLU A 226 22.09 4.23 6.77
C GLU A 226 21.10 4.72 5.69
N VAL A 227 20.30 5.73 6.05
CA VAL A 227 19.35 6.45 5.18
C VAL A 227 20.05 7.63 4.52
#